data_AF-A0A9X8VC09-F1
#
_entry.id   AF-A0A9X8VC09-F1
#
_cell.length_a   1.000
_cell.length_b   1.000
_cell.length_c   1.000
_cell.angle_alpha   90.00
_cell.angle_beta   90.00
_cell.angle_gamma   90.00
#
_symmetry.space_group_name_H-M   'P 1'
#
loop_
_entity.id
_entity.type
_entity.pdbx_description
1 polymer ?
#
loop_
_entity_poly.entity_id
_entity_poly.type
_entity_poly.pdbx_seq_one_letter_code
_entity_poly.pdbx_strand_id
1 'polypeptide(L)' 'MNPLIIKLGGVLLDSEEALERLFTALDSYRQQHQRPLVIVHGGGCVVDELMKQLSLPVVKKNGLRVTPADQIDIITG' A
#
# COMPACT_ATOMS: atom_id res chain seq x y z
N MET A 1 14.89 -19.58 6.53
CA MET A 1 14.35 -18.34 7.17
C MET A 1 12.85 -18.27 6.88
N ASN A 2 12.02 -17.92 7.87
CA ASN A 2 10.57 -17.76 7.71
C ASN A 2 10.16 -16.31 8.02
N PRO A 3 10.08 -15.41 7.03
CA PRO A 3 9.78 -14.00 7.26
C PRO A 3 8.36 -13.79 7.79
N LEU A 4 8.13 -12.67 8.45
CA LEU A 4 6.79 -12.16 8.76
C LEU A 4 6.43 -11.11 7.71
N ILE A 5 5.42 -11.41 6.89
CA ILE A 5 4.89 -10.49 5.88
C ILE A 5 3.80 -9.64 6.54
N ILE A 6 3.94 -8.32 6.42
CA ILE A 6 2.99 -7.33 6.92
C ILE A 6 2.40 -6.61 5.72
N LYS A 7 1.12 -6.88 5.43
CA LYS A 7 0.41 -6.19 4.36
C LYS A 7 -0.19 -4.88 4.89
N LEU A 8 0.23 -3.76 4.32
CA LEU A 8 -0.32 -2.43 4.58
C LEU A 8 -1.30 -2.02 3.47
N GLY A 9 -2.34 -1.27 3.82
CA GLY A 9 -3.24 -0.68 2.83
C GLY A 9 -4.46 -0.03 3.48
N GLY A 10 -5.37 0.46 2.64
CA GLY A 10 -6.48 1.30 3.08
C GLY A 10 -5.99 2.69 3.49
N VAL A 11 -6.79 3.38 4.29
CA VAL A 11 -6.57 4.78 4.73
C VAL A 11 -5.35 4.97 5.64
N LEU A 12 -4.69 3.88 6.05
CA LEU A 12 -3.47 3.94 6.85
C LEU A 12 -2.40 4.81 6.16
N LEU A 13 -2.29 4.72 4.84
CA LEU A 13 -1.28 5.46 4.08
C LEU A 13 -1.54 6.97 4.05
N ASP A 14 -2.75 7.40 4.39
CA ASP A 14 -3.18 8.80 4.41
C ASP A 14 -3.11 9.40 5.84
N SER A 15 -2.65 8.63 6.84
CA SER A 15 -2.57 9.04 8.25
C SER A 15 -1.13 8.98 8.76
N GLU A 16 -0.51 10.16 8.86
CA GLU A 16 0.86 10.32 9.35
C GLU A 16 1.02 9.78 10.78
N GLU A 17 0.07 10.08 11.68
CA GLU A 17 0.08 9.57 13.07
C GLU A 17 0.04 8.04 13.11
N ALA A 18 -0.81 7.41 12.29
CA ALA A 18 -0.93 5.96 12.25
C ALA A 18 0.33 5.29 11.69
N LEU A 19 0.99 5.92 10.70
CA LEU A 19 2.27 5.47 10.17
C LEU A 19 3.38 5.58 11.21
N GLU A 20 3.49 6.70 11.92
CA GLU A 20 4.50 6.90 12.97
C GLU A 20 4.38 5.83 14.06
N ARG A 21 3.15 5.57 14.53
CA ARG A 21 2.88 4.52 15.51
C ARG A 21 3.21 3.12 14.99
N LEU A 22 2.89 2.83 13.73
CA LEU A 22 3.24 1.57 13.09
C LEU A 22 4.76 1.38 13.06
N PHE A 23 5.51 2.35 12.53
CA PHE A 23 6.96 2.23 12.41
C PHE A 23 7.65 2.15 13.77
N THR A 24 7.14 2.84 14.79
CA THR A 24 7.61 2.70 16.19
C THR A 24 7.43 1.26 16.70
N ALA A 25 6.28 0.64 16.42
CA ALA A 25 6.01 -0.74 16.82
C ALA A 25 6.89 -1.75 16.05
N LEU A 26 7.12 -1.51 14.75
CA LEU A 26 7.99 -2.36 13.93
C LEU A 26 9.45 -2.28 14.38
N ASP A 27 9.94 -1.09 14.75
CA ASP A 27 11.28 -0.93 15.31
C ASP A 27 11.43 -1.69 16.62
N SER A 28 10.47 -1.52 17.54
CA SER A 28 10.42 -2.26 18.81
C SER A 28 10.46 -3.79 18.59
N TYR A 29 9.69 -4.30 17.61
CA TYR A 29 9.69 -5.73 17.27
C TYR A 29 11.06 -6.20 16.78
N ARG A 30 11.71 -5.41 15.90
CA ARG A 30 13.03 -5.75 15.33
C ARG A 30 14.14 -5.80 16.38
N GLN A 31 14.03 -4.99 17.44
CA GLN A 31 14.97 -5.02 18.56
C GLN A 31 14.81 -6.28 19.42
N GLN A 32 13.60 -6.83 19.53
CA GLN A 32 13.27 -7.96 20.39
C GLN A 32 13.31 -9.32 19.68
N HIS A 33 13.21 -9.34 18.35
CA HIS A 33 13.08 -10.56 17.56
C HIS A 33 14.04 -10.59 16.37
N GLN A 34 14.65 -11.76 16.14
CA GLN A 34 15.51 -12.00 14.97
C GLN A 34 14.72 -12.40 13.71
N ARG A 35 13.40 -12.57 13.80
CA ARG A 35 12.57 -12.96 12.65
C ARG A 35 12.52 -11.80 11.64
N PRO A 36 12.92 -12.01 10.37
CA PRO A 36 12.93 -10.95 9.39
C PRO A 36 11.51 -10.48 9.06
N LEU A 37 11.34 -9.17 8.94
CA LEU A 37 10.09 -8.53 8.53
C LEU A 37 10.13 -8.19 7.03
N VAL A 38 8.99 -8.34 6.36
CA VAL A 38 8.77 -7.91 4.98
C VAL A 38 7.48 -7.11 4.92
N ILE A 39 7.52 -5.90 4.38
CA ILE A 39 6.33 -5.07 4.15
C ILE A 39 5.87 -5.26 2.71
N VAL A 40 4.58 -5.47 2.53
CA VAL A 40 3.89 -5.40 1.24
C VAL A 40 2.82 -4.32 1.37
N HIS A 41 2.70 -3.39 0.43
CA HIS A 41 1.65 -2.38 0.50
C HIS A 41 0.81 -2.36 -0.78
N GLY A 42 -0.46 -1.99 -0.64
CA GLY A 42 -1.25 -1.52 -1.78
C GLY A 42 -1.02 -0.02 -2.02
N GLY A 43 -1.72 0.53 -3.01
CA GLY A 43 -1.74 1.97 -3.28
C GLY A 43 -3.11 2.45 -3.78
N GLY A 44 -4.18 1.70 -3.47
CA GLY A 44 -5.49 1.88 -4.09
C GLY A 44 -6.05 3.30 -3.97
N CYS A 45 -5.97 3.91 -2.78
CA CYS A 45 -6.45 5.28 -2.55
C CYS A 45 -5.65 6.31 -3.34
N VAL A 46 -4.32 6.24 -3.27
CA VAL A 46 -3.40 7.15 -3.99
C VAL A 46 -3.62 7.07 -5.50
N VAL A 47 -3.73 5.85 -6.04
CA VAL A 47 -4.01 5.66 -7.47
C VAL A 47 -5.41 6.16 -7.83
N ASP A 48 -6.43 5.93 -7.00
CA ASP A 48 -7.78 6.44 -7.25
C ASP A 48 -7.80 7.98 -7.28
N GLU A 49 -7.03 8.64 -6.42
CA GLU A 49 -6.89 10.10 -6.41
C GLU A 49 -6.17 10.63 -7.65
N LEU A 50 -5.06 10.02 -8.05
CA LEU A 50 -4.33 10.39 -9.27
C LEU A 50 -5.20 10.23 -10.52
N MET A 51 -5.91 9.11 -10.65
CA MET A 51 -6.80 8.86 -11.78
C MET A 51 -7.92 9.91 -11.85
N LYS A 52 -8.46 10.32 -10.69
CA LYS A 52 -9.44 11.40 -10.61
C LYS A 52 -8.86 12.75 -11.07
N GLN A 53 -7.63 13.08 -10.67
CA GLN A 53 -6.95 14.31 -11.13
C GLN A 53 -6.69 14.31 -12.64
N LEU A 54 -6.39 13.13 -13.21
CA LEU A 54 -6.20 12.93 -14.65
C LEU A 54 -7.53 12.79 -15.43
N SER A 55 -8.67 12.84 -14.75
CA SER A 55 -10.00 12.61 -15.35
C SER A 55 -10.13 11.24 -16.04
N LEU A 56 -9.40 10.24 -15.56
CA LEU A 56 -9.44 8.86 -16.06
C LEU A 56 -10.43 8.02 -15.24
N PRO A 57 -11.17 7.09 -15.89
CA PRO A 57 -12.16 6.29 -15.21
C PRO A 57 -11.52 5.25 -14.29
N VAL A 58 -12.08 5.10 -13.07
CA VAL A 58 -11.76 4.01 -12.16
C VAL A 58 -12.84 2.94 -12.25
N VAL A 59 -12.51 1.80 -12.86
CA VAL A 59 -13.41 0.64 -12.95
C VAL A 59 -12.88 -0.49 -12.07
N LYS A 60 -13.73 -1.03 -11.21
CA LYS A 60 -13.43 -2.22 -10.39
C LYS A 60 -14.38 -3.35 -10.75
N LYS A 61 -13.84 -4.54 -10.99
CA LYS A 61 -14.59 -5.77 -11.26
C LYS A 61 -14.18 -6.81 -10.22
N ASN A 62 -15.14 -7.29 -9.43
CA ASN A 62 -14.91 -8.31 -8.39
C ASN A 62 -13.78 -7.93 -7.40
N GLY A 63 -13.70 -6.65 -7.02
CA GLY A 63 -12.68 -6.15 -6.09
C GLY A 63 -11.30 -5.88 -6.70
N LEU A 64 -11.09 -6.15 -7.99
CA LEU A 64 -9.84 -5.84 -8.71
C LEU A 64 -10.03 -4.63 -9.63
N ARG A 65 -9.01 -3.76 -9.73
CA ARG A 65 -9.01 -2.68 -10.72
C ARG A 65 -8.90 -3.29 -12.12
N VAL A 66 -9.73 -2.82 -13.03
CA VAL A 66 -9.51 -3.04 -14.45
C VAL A 66 -8.40 -2.08 -14.88
N THR A 67 -7.26 -2.60 -15.32
CA THR A 67 -6.10 -1.81 -15.73
C THR A 67 -5.87 -1.98 -17.23
N PRO A 68 -6.39 -1.06 -18.06
CA PRO A 68 -6.01 -0.93 -19.46
C PRO A 68 -4.49 -0.77 -19.65
N ALA A 69 -3.99 -1.20 -20.82
CA ALA A 69 -2.55 -1.17 -21.11
C ALA A 69 -1.96 0.25 -21.12
N ASP A 70 -2.76 1.26 -21.47
CA ASP A 70 -2.37 2.67 -21.45
C ASP A 70 -2.39 3.31 -20.05
N GLN A 71 -2.87 2.59 -19.03
CA GLN A 71 -2.94 3.07 -17.63
C GLN A 71 -1.92 2.40 -16.72
N ILE A 72 -1.27 1.32 -17.14
CA ILE A 72 -0.39 0.54 -16.25
C ILE A 72 0.77 1.38 -15.72
N ASP A 73 1.43 2.16 -16.59
CA ASP A 73 2.60 2.97 -16.21
C ASP A 73 2.21 4.01 -15.14
N ILE A 74 1.04 4.64 -15.29
CA ILE A 74 0.49 5.60 -14.31
C ILE A 74 0.23 4.92 -12.96
N ILE A 75 -0.22 3.67 -12.97
CA ILE A 75 -0.58 2.92 -11.76
C ILE A 75 0.65 2.39 -11.03
N THR A 76 1.68 1.97 -11.76
CA THR A 76 2.92 1.42 -11.17
C THR A 76 3.93 2.50 -10.80
N GLY A 77 3.83 3.70 -11.40
CA GLY A 77 4.81 4.78 -11.23
C GLY A 77 5.99 4.60 -12.16
#